data_AF-A0A0F9LS35-F1
#
_entry.id   AF-A0A0F9LS35-F1
#
_cell.length_a   1.000
_cell.length_b   1.000
_cell.length_c   1.000
_cell.angle_alpha   90.00
_cell.angle_beta   90.00
_cell.angle_gamma   90.00
#
_symmetry.space_group_name_H-M   'P 1'
#
loop_
_entity.id
_entity.type
_entity.pdbx_description
1 polymer ?
#
loop_
_entity_poly.entity_id
_entity_poly.type
_entity_poly.pdbx_seq_one_letter_code
_entity_poly.pdbx_strand_id
1 'polypeptide(L)'
;MTQAQKKAISRLWERSHDGTKDAGMMHKGERVCARDKRTPTGTTTGSTHHCQLAGCIGTRIAVKWDDGKVTFPCSRGMEWVNHIWRIL
;
A
#
# COMPACT_ATOMS: atom_id res chain seq x y z
N MET A 1 -4.37 -26.23 39.25
CA MET A 1 -3.68 -25.12 38.57
C MET A 1 -4.74 -24.18 38.02
N THR A 2 -4.65 -22.89 38.34
CA THR A 2 -5.76 -21.94 38.28
C THR A 2 -5.98 -21.35 36.88
N GLN A 3 -7.25 -21.06 36.59
CA GLN A 3 -7.76 -20.55 35.32
C GLN A 3 -7.13 -19.21 34.87
N ALA A 4 -6.40 -18.53 35.77
CA ALA A 4 -5.73 -17.26 35.54
C ALA A 4 -4.56 -17.34 34.54
N GLN A 5 -3.92 -18.50 34.38
CA GLN A 5 -2.72 -18.62 33.53
C GLN A 5 -3.04 -18.80 32.03
N LYS A 6 -4.22 -19.32 31.67
CA LYS A 6 -4.62 -19.48 30.25
C LYS A 6 -4.92 -18.15 29.55
N LYS A 7 -5.26 -17.09 30.29
CA LYS A 7 -5.64 -15.79 29.73
C LYS A 7 -4.43 -14.92 29.35
N ALA A 8 -3.22 -15.27 29.79
CA ALA A 8 -2.00 -14.52 29.47
C ALA A 8 -1.45 -14.83 28.07
N ILE A 9 -1.61 -16.05 27.56
CA ILE A 9 -1.05 -16.46 26.26
C ILE A 9 -1.88 -15.91 25.09
N SER A 10 -3.21 -15.76 25.26
CA SER A 10 -4.08 -15.22 24.21
C SER A 10 -3.81 -13.75 23.88
N ARG A 11 -3.26 -12.98 24.82
CA ARG A 11 -3.07 -11.52 24.67
C ARG A 11 -1.76 -11.13 23.97
N LEU A 12 -0.88 -12.10 23.67
CA LEU A 12 0.38 -11.79 22.99
C LEU A 12 0.27 -11.78 21.46
N TRP A 13 -0.74 -12.44 20.87
CA TRP A 13 -0.96 -12.43 19.41
C TRP A 13 -1.72 -11.19 18.93
N GLU A 14 -2.63 -10.64 19.75
CA GLU A 14 -3.40 -9.44 19.40
C GLU A 14 -2.56 -8.16 19.32
N ARG A 15 -1.31 -8.19 19.80
CA ARG A 15 -0.37 -7.06 19.76
C ARG A 15 0.48 -7.00 18.49
N SER A 16 0.30 -7.96 17.57
CA SER A 16 1.00 -7.98 16.27
C SER A 16 0.22 -7.31 15.14
N HIS A 17 -1.00 -6.82 15.41
CA HIS A 17 -1.79 -6.00 14.48
C HIS A 17 -1.61 -4.50 14.73
N ASP A 18 -0.55 -4.11 15.44
CA ASP A 18 -0.21 -2.71 15.65
C ASP A 18 0.54 -2.17 14.42
N GLY A 19 -0.19 -2.05 13.32
CA GLY A 19 -0.11 -0.93 12.39
C GLY A 19 1.26 -0.46 11.87
N THR A 20 2.30 -1.29 11.88
CA THR A 20 3.53 -1.02 11.14
C THR A 20 3.20 -1.18 9.66
N LYS A 21 2.69 -0.10 9.07
CA LYS A 21 2.66 0.09 7.63
C LYS A 21 4.11 -0.05 7.16
N ASP A 22 4.48 -1.23 6.66
CA ASP A 22 5.75 -1.44 6.01
C ASP A 22 5.88 -0.36 4.94
N ALA A 23 6.80 0.59 5.13
CA ALA A 23 6.91 1.81 4.33
C ALA A 23 7.23 1.58 2.83
N GLY A 24 7.24 0.32 2.37
CA GLY A 24 7.38 -0.08 0.97
C GLY A 24 6.25 -0.94 0.42
N MET A 25 5.25 -1.33 1.22
CA MET A 25 4.14 -2.19 0.80
C MET A 25 2.89 -1.34 0.54
N MET A 26 2.56 -1.11 -0.72
CA MET A 26 1.35 -0.36 -1.09
C MET A 26 0.11 -1.19 -0.76
N HIS A 27 -0.72 -0.71 0.17
CA HIS A 27 -1.92 -1.41 0.60
C HIS A 27 -3.12 -1.04 -0.26
N LYS A 28 -4.17 -1.87 -0.25
CA LYS A 28 -5.46 -1.56 -0.89
C LYS A 28 -6.11 -0.33 -0.23
N GLY A 29 -6.68 0.56 -1.02
CA GLY A 29 -7.41 1.73 -0.53
C GLY A 29 -6.53 2.95 -0.23
N GLU A 30 -5.24 2.90 -0.52
CA GLU A 30 -4.33 4.03 -0.36
C GLU A 30 -4.55 5.07 -1.45
N ARG A 31 -4.45 6.35 -1.06
CA ARG A 31 -4.65 7.49 -1.95
C ARG A 31 -3.42 7.72 -2.82
N VAL A 32 -3.66 8.03 -4.09
CA VAL A 32 -2.62 8.28 -5.09
C VAL A 32 -2.85 9.61 -5.80
N CYS A 33 -1.80 10.43 -5.87
CA CYS A 33 -1.70 11.63 -6.70
C CYS A 33 -1.07 11.30 -8.05
N ALA A 34 -1.71 11.77 -9.13
CA ALA A 34 -1.06 11.83 -10.43
C ALA A 34 0.11 12.83 -10.41
N ARG A 35 1.06 12.66 -11.34
CA ARG A 35 2.29 13.47 -11.43
C ARG A 35 2.06 14.98 -11.35
N ASP A 36 1.08 15.44 -12.14
CA ASP A 36 0.78 16.85 -12.35
C ASP A 36 -0.24 17.40 -11.34
N LYS A 37 -0.80 16.56 -10.47
CA LYS A 37 -1.85 16.95 -9.52
C LYS A 37 -1.31 16.94 -8.09
N ARG A 38 -1.56 18.03 -7.36
CA ARG A 38 -1.30 18.10 -5.91
C ARG A 38 -2.33 17.36 -5.08
N THR A 39 -3.52 17.13 -5.61
CA THR A 39 -4.61 16.45 -4.93
C THR A 39 -4.67 14.97 -5.33
N PRO A 40 -4.93 14.06 -4.37
CA PRO A 40 -5.12 12.65 -4.70
C PRO A 40 -6.38 12.49 -5.54
N THR A 41 -6.26 11.82 -6.68
CA THR A 41 -7.37 11.57 -7.62
C THR A 41 -7.53 10.10 -7.94
N GLY A 42 -6.85 9.24 -7.17
CA GLY A 42 -6.84 7.80 -7.39
C GLY A 42 -6.70 7.03 -6.09
N THR A 43 -7.10 5.76 -6.17
CA THR A 43 -7.07 4.82 -5.05
C THR A 43 -6.45 3.50 -5.52
N THR A 44 -5.56 2.93 -4.74
CA THR A 44 -5.01 1.60 -5.01
C THR A 44 -6.08 0.52 -4.83
N THR A 45 -6.13 -0.41 -5.77
CA THR A 45 -7.09 -1.54 -5.72
C THR A 45 -6.56 -2.72 -4.90
N GLY A 46 -5.26 -2.71 -4.57
CA GLY A 46 -4.55 -3.81 -3.90
C GLY A 46 -3.95 -4.85 -4.86
N SER A 47 -4.28 -4.79 -6.15
CA SER A 47 -3.68 -5.66 -7.16
C SER A 47 -2.32 -5.13 -7.61
N THR A 48 -1.35 -6.02 -7.73
CA THR A 48 0.02 -5.71 -8.17
C THR A 48 0.54 -6.75 -9.14
N HIS A 49 1.47 -6.37 -10.01
CA HIS A 49 2.19 -7.31 -10.90
C HIS A 49 3.62 -6.83 -11.16
N HIS A 50 4.50 -7.72 -11.58
CA HIS A 50 5.89 -7.35 -11.88
C HIS A 50 5.98 -6.39 -13.07
N CYS A 51 6.88 -5.40 -12.97
CA CYS A 51 7.16 -4.54 -14.11
C CYS A 51 7.81 -5.35 -15.24
N GLN A 52 7.24 -5.26 -16.44
CA GLN A 52 7.73 -5.97 -17.63
C GLN A 52 8.82 -5.20 -18.39
N LEU A 53 9.21 -4.01 -17.92
CA LEU A 53 10.27 -3.23 -18.57
C LEU A 53 11.62 -3.90 -18.30
N ALA A 54 12.41 -4.15 -19.34
CA ALA A 54 13.72 -4.77 -19.22
C ALA A 54 14.61 -4.02 -18.21
N GLY A 55 15.16 -4.76 -17.24
CA GLY A 55 16.00 -4.20 -16.18
C GLY A 55 15.24 -3.50 -15.03
N CYS A 56 13.91 -3.43 -15.08
CA CYS A 56 13.12 -2.88 -13.99
C CYS A 56 12.65 -3.99 -13.04
N ILE A 57 13.15 -3.98 -11.80
CA ILE A 57 12.70 -4.90 -10.73
C ILE A 57 11.53 -4.34 -9.90
N GLY A 58 10.86 -3.31 -10.41
CA GLY A 58 9.73 -2.68 -9.73
C GLY A 58 8.45 -3.49 -9.84
N THR A 59 7.45 -3.08 -9.06
CA THR A 59 6.11 -3.67 -9.06
C THR A 59 5.14 -2.63 -9.60
N ARG A 60 4.32 -3.00 -10.57
CA ARG A 60 3.22 -2.18 -11.07
C ARG A 60 2.01 -2.30 -10.15
N ILE A 61 1.49 -1.17 -9.68
CA ILE A 61 0.34 -1.11 -8.78
C ILE A 61 -0.89 -0.69 -9.53
N ALA A 62 -1.99 -1.42 -9.39
CA ALA A 62 -3.27 -1.06 -10.00
C ALA A 62 -3.95 0.09 -9.24
N VAL A 63 -4.00 1.26 -9.88
CA VAL A 63 -4.62 2.48 -9.34
C VAL A 63 -5.88 2.79 -10.14
N LYS A 64 -7.02 2.89 -9.46
CA LYS A 64 -8.28 3.35 -10.02
C LYS A 64 -8.40 4.86 -9.80
N TRP A 65 -8.60 5.62 -10.87
CA TRP A 65 -8.77 7.06 -10.84
C TRP A 65 -10.25 7.45 -10.75
N ASP A 66 -10.50 8.70 -10.39
CA ASP A 66 -11.87 9.26 -10.28
C ASP A 66 -12.62 9.25 -11.62
N ASP A 67 -11.91 9.29 -12.76
CA ASP A 67 -12.49 9.15 -14.09
C ASP A 67 -12.87 7.69 -14.45
N GLY A 68 -12.71 6.77 -13.49
CA GLY A 68 -13.01 5.35 -13.64
C GLY A 68 -11.91 4.55 -14.35
N LYS A 69 -10.87 5.19 -14.89
CA LYS A 69 -9.76 4.48 -15.53
C LYS A 69 -8.90 3.79 -14.49
N VAL A 70 -8.28 2.69 -14.90
CA VAL A 70 -7.28 1.98 -14.11
C VAL A 70 -5.94 2.08 -14.81
N THR A 71 -4.91 2.53 -14.09
CA THR A 71 -3.53 2.51 -14.60
C THR A 71 -2.63 1.72 -13.66
N PHE A 72 -1.42 1.43 -14.16
CA PHE A 72 -0.47 0.54 -13.50
C PHE A 72 0.91 1.20 -13.36
N PRO A 73 1.03 2.30 -12.59
CA PRO A 73 2.32 2.93 -12.32
C PRO A 73 3.28 1.95 -11.64
N CYS A 74 4.56 2.07 -11.96
CA CYS A 74 5.62 1.27 -11.35
C CYS A 74 6.02 1.86 -10.00
N SER A 75 6.21 1.01 -8.98
CA SER A 75 6.61 1.40 -7.63
C SER A 75 7.91 2.22 -7.59
N ARG A 76 8.83 2.00 -8.55
CA ARG A 76 10.07 2.78 -8.68
C ARG A 76 9.86 4.19 -9.25
N GLY A 77 8.74 4.43 -9.93
CA GLY A 77 8.31 5.74 -10.41
C GLY A 77 7.29 6.38 -9.46
N MET A 78 7.30 6.00 -8.18
CA MET A 78 6.40 6.53 -7.18
C MET A 78 7.17 6.92 -5.92
N GLU A 79 6.70 7.97 -5.27
CA GLU A 79 7.21 8.46 -4.00
C GLU A 79 6.09 8.52 -2.95
N TRP A 80 6.43 8.31 -1.69
CA TRP A 80 5.49 8.49 -0.59
C TRP A 80 5.70 9.88 0.02
N VAL A 81 4.74 10.78 -0.18
CA VAL A 81 4.84 12.19 0.24
C VAL A 81 3.59 12.57 1.01
N ASN A 82 3.74 13.15 2.21
CA ASN A 82 2.61 13.61 3.04
C ASN A 82 1.51 12.54 3.26
N HIS A 83 1.91 11.28 3.45
CA HIS A 83 0.99 10.13 3.58
C HIS A 83 0.12 9.85 2.34
N ILE A 84 0.59 10.26 1.16
CA ILE A 84 -0.05 10.02 -0.13
C ILE A 84 1.01 9.50 -1.10
N TRP A 85 0.66 8.50 -1.90
CA TRP A 85 1.54 8.04 -2.96
C TRP A 85 1.47 9.00 -4.14
N ARG A 86 2.60 9.40 -4.69
CA ARG A 86 2.66 10.29 -5.86
C ARG A 86 3.47 9.65 -6.97
N ILE A 87 2.98 9.75 -8.19
CA ILE A 87 3.73 9.33 -9.39
C ILE A 87 4.75 10.42 -9.75
N LEU A 88 5.99 10.02 -10.04
CA LEU A 88 7.14 10.90 -10.36
C LEU A 88 7.19 11.36 -11.82
#